data_AF-A0A959UW89-F1
#
_entry.id   AF-A0A959UW89-F1
#
_cell.length_a   1.000
_cell.length_b   1.000
_cell.length_c   1.000
_cell.angle_alpha   90.00
_cell.angle_beta   90.00
_cell.angle_gamma   90.00
#
_symmetry.space_group_name_H-M   'P 1'
#
loop_
_entity.id
_entity.type
_entity.pdbx_description
1 polymer ?
#
loop_
_entity_poly.entity_id
_entity_poly.type
_entity_poly.pdbx_seq_one_letter_code
_entity_poly.pdbx_strand_id
1 'polypeptide(L)'
;MNKAVNVAREIAEIDPFLKVTCFTEGLTRENMDAFFDGDGGLDLVIEECDSIDIKILARKAAKARGIPVVMDMSDRGCLDIERFDLEPDRPLMHGWIDHLDLDAAANALTSEEKVPYMLPIVGVETLSPRLKASVVE
;
A
#
# COMPACT_ATOMS: atom_id res chain seq x y z
N MET A 1 6.52 15.96 15.76
CA MET A 1 7.19 14.67 16.02
C MET A 1 6.81 13.72 14.90
N ASN A 2 7.72 12.89 14.39
CA ASN A 2 7.44 12.00 13.24
C ASN A 2 6.49 10.85 13.66
N LYS A 3 5.51 10.51 12.81
CA LYS A 3 4.49 9.49 13.13
C LYS A 3 5.10 8.10 13.36
N ALA A 4 6.06 7.67 12.54
CA ALA A 4 6.71 6.37 12.69
C ALA A 4 7.48 6.26 14.01
N VAL A 5 8.17 7.33 14.40
CA VAL A 5 8.89 7.39 15.69
C VAL A 5 7.93 7.29 16.88
N ASN A 6 6.77 7.95 16.81
CA ASN A 6 5.76 7.83 17.86
C ASN A 6 5.24 6.39 17.98
N VAL A 7 4.87 5.77 16.86
CA VAL A 7 4.35 4.40 16.85
C VAL A 7 5.41 3.41 17.33
N ALA A 8 6.68 3.58 16.94
CA ALA A 8 7.76 2.71 17.43
C ALA A 8 7.92 2.77 18.96
N ARG A 9 7.70 3.94 19.57
CA ARG A 9 7.71 4.07 21.04
C ARG A 9 6.55 3.34 21.68
N GLU A 10 5.34 3.49 21.15
CA GLU A 10 4.15 2.77 21.64
C GLU A 10 4.34 1.25 21.51
N ILE A 11 4.92 0.77 20.40
CA ILE A 11 5.26 -0.65 20.23
C ILE A 11 6.24 -1.12 21.32
N ALA A 12 7.28 -0.33 21.62
CA ALA A 12 8.25 -0.67 22.65
C ALA A 12 7.66 -0.63 24.08
N GLU A 13 6.62 0.18 24.32
CA GLU A 13 5.86 0.17 25.58
C GLU A 13 5.00 -1.09 25.73
N ILE A 14 4.51 -1.65 24.61
CA ILE A 14 3.75 -2.91 24.60
C ILE A 14 4.70 -4.11 24.76
N ASP A 15 5.76 -4.18 23.96
CA ASP A 15 6.77 -5.24 24.02
C ASP A 15 8.15 -4.69 23.59
N PRO A 16 9.10 -4.51 24.53
CA PRO A 16 10.41 -3.94 24.23
C PRO A 16 11.35 -4.90 23.48
N PHE A 17 10.96 -6.17 23.28
CA PHE A 17 11.76 -7.14 22.54
C PHE A 17 11.47 -7.13 21.03
N LEU A 18 10.39 -6.46 20.61
CA LEU A 18 10.10 -6.26 19.19
C LEU A 18 11.13 -5.33 18.56
N LYS A 19 11.78 -5.80 17.49
CA LYS A 19 12.67 -4.99 16.68
C LYS A 19 11.84 -4.11 15.74
N VAL A 20 12.01 -2.80 15.83
CA VAL A 20 11.30 -1.84 14.98
C VAL A 20 12.30 -1.00 14.20
N THR A 21 12.19 -1.01 12.87
CA THR A 21 12.96 -0.14 11.97
C THR A 21 12.02 0.93 11.43
N CYS A 22 12.38 2.20 11.63
CA CYS A 22 11.58 3.33 11.15
C CYS A 22 12.14 3.88 9.83
N PHE A 23 11.29 4.00 8.82
CA PHE A 23 11.55 4.75 7.59
C PHE A 23 10.88 6.13 7.71
N THR A 24 11.60 7.12 8.25
CA THR A 24 11.00 8.40 8.66
C THR A 24 10.65 9.33 7.49
N GLU A 25 11.28 9.11 6.34
CA GLU A 25 11.03 9.75 5.06
C GLU A 25 9.84 9.15 4.29
N GLY A 26 9.22 8.09 4.84
CA GLY A 26 8.20 7.30 4.14
C GLY A 26 8.83 6.34 3.13
N LEU A 27 7.98 5.63 2.40
CA LEU A 27 8.45 4.75 1.32
C LEU A 27 8.67 5.58 0.06
N THR A 28 9.85 5.49 -0.52
CA THR A 28 10.27 6.18 -1.73
C THR A 28 10.86 5.18 -2.73
N ARG A 29 11.13 5.62 -3.95
CA ARG A 29 11.78 4.77 -4.96
C ARG A 29 13.20 4.40 -4.55
N GLU A 30 13.88 5.30 -3.87
CA GLU A 30 15.28 5.18 -3.46
C GLU A 30 15.45 4.24 -2.27
N ASN A 31 14.45 4.13 -1.39
CA ASN A 31 14.49 3.24 -0.23
C ASN A 31 13.61 1.99 -0.35
N MET A 32 12.91 1.79 -1.48
CA MET A 32 12.04 0.63 -1.73
C MET A 32 12.76 -0.70 -1.51
N ASP A 33 13.92 -0.88 -2.14
CA ASP A 33 14.66 -2.14 -2.02
C ASP A 33 15.14 -2.37 -0.57
N ALA A 34 15.59 -1.31 0.12
CA ALA A 34 15.98 -1.41 1.53
C ALA A 34 14.80 -1.74 2.45
N PHE A 35 13.60 -1.27 2.14
CA PHE A 35 12.38 -1.59 2.87
C PHE A 35 12.00 -3.07 2.72
N PHE A 36 12.10 -3.61 1.50
CA PHE A 36 11.71 -4.98 1.20
C PHE A 36 12.77 -6.02 1.54
N ASP A 37 14.06 -5.70 1.31
CA ASP A 37 15.19 -6.62 1.41
C ASP A 37 16.04 -6.40 2.67
N GLY A 38 15.50 -5.67 3.66
CA GLY A 38 16.17 -5.29 4.90
C GLY A 38 16.57 -6.49 5.79
N ASP A 39 16.33 -6.42 7.09
CA ASP A 39 16.76 -7.44 8.09
C ASP A 39 16.10 -8.83 7.87
N GLY A 40 16.54 -9.57 6.85
CA GLY A 40 16.02 -10.87 6.45
C GLY A 40 14.96 -10.85 5.33
N GLY A 41 14.58 -9.67 4.85
CA GLY A 41 13.47 -9.47 3.93
C GLY A 41 12.09 -9.51 4.61
N LEU A 42 11.06 -9.00 3.93
CA LEU A 42 9.69 -9.00 4.46
C LEU A 42 8.94 -10.29 4.14
N ASP A 43 8.19 -10.81 5.12
CA ASP A 43 7.25 -11.93 4.92
C ASP A 43 5.86 -11.46 4.44
N LEU A 44 5.49 -10.21 4.74
CA LEU A 44 4.17 -9.63 4.47
C LEU A 44 4.28 -8.11 4.40
N VAL A 45 3.55 -7.50 3.47
CA VAL A 45 3.34 -6.05 3.42
C VAL A 45 1.93 -5.71 3.91
N ILE A 46 1.85 -4.82 4.91
CA ILE A 46 0.61 -4.13 5.25
C ILE A 46 0.64 -2.76 4.58
N GLU A 47 -0.29 -2.53 3.66
CA GLU A 47 -0.30 -1.32 2.83
C GLU A 47 -1.45 -0.40 3.24
N GLU A 48 -1.12 0.80 3.72
CA GLU A 48 -2.08 1.81 4.23
C GLU A 48 -1.67 3.24 3.78
N CYS A 49 -1.03 3.35 2.62
CA CYS A 49 -0.62 4.63 2.04
C CYS A 49 -1.76 5.26 1.25
N ASP A 50 -2.11 6.52 1.50
CA ASP A 50 -3.11 7.24 0.69
C ASP A 50 -2.69 7.44 -0.77
N SER A 51 -1.38 7.38 -1.05
CA SER A 51 -0.82 7.72 -2.35
C SER A 51 -0.78 6.52 -3.31
N ILE A 52 -1.59 6.59 -4.38
CA ILE A 52 -1.71 5.51 -5.38
C ILE A 52 -0.39 5.10 -6.04
N ASP A 53 0.52 6.04 -6.27
CA ASP A 53 1.85 5.77 -6.83
C ASP A 53 2.66 4.84 -5.91
N ILE A 54 2.66 5.13 -4.60
CA ILE A 54 3.30 4.26 -3.60
C ILE A 54 2.58 2.91 -3.52
N LYS A 55 1.24 2.88 -3.56
CA LYS A 55 0.46 1.62 -3.58
C LYS A 55 0.90 0.70 -4.72
N ILE A 56 1.08 1.26 -5.92
CA ILE A 56 1.48 0.53 -7.13
C ILE A 56 2.96 0.12 -7.05
N LEU A 57 3.85 1.04 -6.65
CA LEU A 57 5.28 0.75 -6.52
C LEU A 57 5.56 -0.34 -5.49
N ALA A 58 4.92 -0.28 -4.31
CA ALA A 58 5.04 -1.29 -3.27
C ALA A 58 4.55 -2.66 -3.78
N ARG A 59 3.43 -2.71 -4.51
CA ARG A 59 2.92 -3.97 -5.08
C ARG A 59 3.80 -4.53 -6.20
N LYS A 60 4.39 -3.68 -7.05
CA LYS A 60 5.41 -4.10 -8.04
C LYS A 60 6.61 -4.75 -7.32
N ALA A 61 7.10 -4.10 -6.27
CA ALA A 61 8.23 -4.59 -5.47
C ALA A 61 7.90 -5.89 -4.72
N ALA A 62 6.70 -5.99 -4.15
CA ALA A 62 6.20 -7.18 -3.45
C ALA A 62 6.03 -8.36 -4.42
N LYS A 63 5.38 -8.15 -5.57
CA LYS A 63 5.19 -9.16 -6.60
C LYS A 63 6.52 -9.71 -7.12
N ALA A 64 7.50 -8.83 -7.38
CA ALA A 64 8.83 -9.25 -7.83
C ALA A 64 9.57 -10.15 -6.82
N ARG A 65 9.19 -10.08 -5.54
CA ARG A 65 9.78 -10.86 -4.45
C ARG A 65 8.89 -12.00 -3.96
N GLY A 66 7.69 -12.16 -4.55
CA GLY A 66 6.71 -13.15 -4.09
C GLY A 66 6.19 -12.88 -2.68
N ILE A 67 6.13 -11.62 -2.25
CA ILE A 67 5.69 -11.24 -0.90
C ILE A 67 4.20 -10.87 -0.95
N PRO A 68 3.34 -11.44 -0.10
CA PRO A 68 1.93 -11.09 -0.09
C PRO A 68 1.69 -9.66 0.41
N VAL A 69 0.62 -9.04 -0.07
CA VAL A 69 0.15 -7.72 0.36
C VAL A 69 -1.24 -7.82 0.96
N VAL A 70 -1.45 -7.15 2.09
CA VAL A 70 -2.75 -6.95 2.72
C VAL A 70 -2.98 -5.45 2.91
N MET A 71 -4.15 -4.95 2.54
CA MET A 71 -4.54 -3.55 2.69
C MET A 71 -5.95 -3.45 3.28
N ASP A 72 -6.15 -2.53 4.22
CA ASP A 72 -7.49 -2.13 4.63
C ASP A 72 -8.06 -1.15 3.59
N MET A 73 -9.30 -1.39 3.16
CA MET A 73 -9.95 -0.56 2.15
C MET A 73 -10.68 0.65 2.75
N SER A 74 -10.64 0.85 4.07
CA SER A 74 -11.37 1.88 4.81
C SER A 74 -12.90 1.87 4.65
N ASP A 75 -13.45 0.93 3.88
CA ASP A 75 -14.89 0.74 3.69
C ASP A 75 -15.36 -0.63 4.18
N ARG A 76 -16.36 -0.63 5.06
CA ARG A 76 -17.06 -1.84 5.53
C ARG A 76 -16.16 -2.97 6.05
N GLY A 77 -14.94 -2.65 6.50
CA GLY A 77 -13.95 -3.66 6.93
C GLY A 77 -13.51 -4.58 5.79
N CYS A 78 -13.60 -4.10 4.55
CA CYS A 78 -13.11 -4.83 3.38
C CYS A 78 -11.59 -4.85 3.40
N LEU A 79 -11.03 -6.04 3.20
CA LEU A 79 -9.59 -6.25 3.06
C LEU A 79 -9.27 -6.60 1.61
N ASP A 80 -8.27 -5.90 1.07
CA ASP A 80 -7.61 -6.25 -0.18
C ASP A 80 -6.43 -7.18 0.14
N ILE A 81 -6.38 -8.35 -0.52
CA ILE A 81 -5.37 -9.38 -0.27
C ILE A 81 -4.78 -9.86 -1.60
N GLU A 82 -3.50 -9.62 -1.81
CA GLU A 82 -2.74 -10.09 -2.96
C GLU A 82 -1.68 -11.11 -2.55
N ARG A 83 -1.97 -12.40 -2.76
CA ARG A 83 -1.10 -13.52 -2.39
C ARG A 83 -0.03 -13.81 -3.45
N PHE A 84 0.88 -12.87 -3.69
CA PHE A 84 1.96 -13.07 -4.68
C PHE A 84 2.89 -14.25 -4.36
N ASP A 85 2.90 -14.73 -3.11
CA ASP A 85 3.56 -15.95 -2.67
C ASP A 85 2.92 -17.24 -3.21
N LEU A 86 1.60 -17.23 -3.43
CA LEU A 86 0.85 -18.38 -3.99
C LEU A 86 0.49 -18.21 -5.46
N GLU A 87 0.26 -16.96 -5.87
CA GLU A 87 -0.23 -16.56 -7.18
C GLU A 87 0.74 -15.52 -7.76
N PRO A 88 1.99 -15.91 -8.11
CA PRO A 88 3.03 -14.98 -8.54
C PRO A 88 2.67 -14.24 -9.84
N ASP A 89 1.79 -14.80 -10.66
CA ASP A 89 1.33 -14.18 -11.90
C ASP A 89 0.13 -13.23 -11.69
N ARG A 90 -0.48 -13.19 -10.49
CA ARG A 90 -1.65 -12.36 -10.19
C ARG A 90 -1.43 -10.90 -10.64
N PRO A 91 -2.35 -10.31 -11.44
CA PRO A 91 -2.25 -8.90 -11.80
C PRO A 91 -2.33 -7.98 -10.58
N LEU A 92 -1.69 -6.82 -10.63
CA LEU A 92 -1.73 -5.87 -9.53
C LEU A 92 -3.15 -5.33 -9.33
N MET A 93 -3.56 -5.10 -8.08
CA MET A 93 -4.91 -4.65 -7.71
C MET A 93 -6.00 -5.52 -8.36
N HIS A 94 -5.80 -6.84 -8.36
CA HIS A 94 -6.71 -7.84 -8.95
C HIS A 94 -7.00 -7.64 -10.45
N GLY A 95 -6.17 -6.86 -11.15
CA GLY A 95 -6.36 -6.53 -12.56
C GLY A 95 -7.39 -5.43 -12.82
N TRP A 96 -7.92 -4.78 -11.77
CA TRP A 96 -8.90 -3.69 -11.91
C TRP A 96 -8.36 -2.49 -12.68
N ILE A 97 -7.04 -2.34 -12.73
CA ILE A 97 -6.34 -1.23 -13.37
C ILE A 97 -5.45 -1.66 -14.55
N ASP A 98 -5.57 -2.90 -15.05
CA ASP A 98 -4.74 -3.42 -16.16
C ASP A 98 -4.92 -2.64 -17.47
N HIS A 99 -6.04 -1.94 -17.61
CA HIS A 99 -6.36 -1.09 -18.76
C HIS A 99 -5.69 0.30 -18.69
N LEU A 100 -4.98 0.61 -17.61
CA LEU A 100 -4.33 1.89 -17.37
C LEU A 100 -2.80 1.75 -17.42
N ASP A 101 -2.10 2.87 -17.59
CA ASP A 101 -0.64 2.90 -17.60
C ASP A 101 -0.09 2.92 -16.17
N LEU A 102 0.32 1.75 -15.68
CA LEU A 102 0.86 1.58 -14.33
C LEU A 102 2.22 2.25 -14.13
N ASP A 103 2.96 2.55 -15.20
CA ASP A 103 4.22 3.29 -15.09
C ASP A 103 3.95 4.78 -14.97
N ALA A 104 2.96 5.31 -15.71
CA ALA A 104 2.45 6.66 -15.50
C ALA A 104 1.88 6.84 -14.09
N ALA A 105 1.10 5.88 -13.59
CA ALA A 105 0.52 5.88 -12.25
C ALA A 105 1.56 5.93 -11.12
N ALA A 106 2.69 5.26 -11.34
CA ALA A 106 3.80 5.23 -10.40
C ALA A 106 4.58 6.54 -10.40
N ASN A 107 4.51 7.33 -11.47
CA ASN A 107 5.12 8.66 -11.54
C ASN A 107 4.21 9.70 -10.86
N ALA A 108 4.76 10.87 -10.53
CA ALA A 108 4.02 11.91 -9.82
C ALA A 108 2.88 12.47 -10.69
N LEU A 109 1.70 11.89 -10.54
CA LEU A 109 0.43 12.37 -11.10
C LEU A 109 -0.20 13.40 -10.16
N THR A 110 -0.87 14.40 -10.73
CA THR A 110 -1.75 15.30 -9.98
C THR A 110 -2.92 14.54 -9.36
N SER A 111 -3.61 15.12 -8.37
CA SER A 111 -4.76 14.47 -7.73
C SER A 111 -5.86 14.09 -8.72
N GLU A 112 -6.08 14.90 -9.76
CA GLU A 112 -7.08 14.62 -10.81
C GLU A 112 -6.67 13.42 -11.67
N GLU A 113 -5.40 13.34 -12.05
CA GLU A 113 -4.86 12.23 -12.86
C GLU A 113 -4.81 10.91 -12.09
N LYS A 114 -4.86 10.94 -10.75
CA LYS A 114 -4.93 9.76 -9.89
C LYS A 114 -6.34 9.15 -9.82
N VAL A 115 -7.39 9.93 -10.10
CA VAL A 115 -8.79 9.48 -9.97
C VAL A 115 -9.10 8.21 -10.78
N PRO A 116 -8.69 8.07 -12.06
CA PRO A 116 -8.96 6.86 -12.84
C PRO A 116 -8.37 5.59 -12.23
N TYR A 117 -7.27 5.69 -11.48
CA TYR A 117 -6.64 4.55 -10.80
C TYR A 117 -7.33 4.22 -9.48
N MET A 118 -7.74 5.24 -8.72
CA MET A 118 -8.34 5.05 -7.39
C MET A 118 -9.77 4.50 -7.47
N LEU A 119 -10.59 4.97 -8.40
CA LEU A 119 -12.01 4.61 -8.48
C LEU A 119 -12.25 3.10 -8.64
N PRO A 120 -11.56 2.37 -9.55
CA PRO A 120 -11.70 0.92 -9.66
C PRO A 120 -11.31 0.19 -8.38
N ILE A 121 -10.25 0.63 -7.70
CA ILE A 121 -9.73 0.02 -6.47
C ILE A 121 -10.74 0.13 -5.34
N VAL A 122 -11.30 1.33 -5.14
CA VAL A 122 -12.26 1.61 -4.07
C VAL A 122 -13.63 0.96 -4.33
N GLY A 123 -13.94 0.60 -5.59
CA GLY A 123 -15.20 -0.04 -5.96
C GLY A 123 -16.38 0.93 -5.91
N VAL A 124 -16.43 1.87 -6.87
CA VAL A 124 -17.41 2.98 -6.91
C VAL A 124 -18.87 2.54 -6.74
N GLU A 125 -19.22 1.40 -7.34
CA GLU A 125 -20.58 0.84 -7.29
C GLU A 125 -20.95 0.31 -5.90
N THR A 126 -19.96 -0.21 -5.17
CA THR A 126 -20.15 -0.84 -3.86
C THR A 126 -19.92 0.11 -2.70
N LEU A 127 -19.33 1.30 -2.93
CA LEU A 127 -18.98 2.30 -1.93
C LEU A 127 -20.09 2.62 -0.91
N SER A 128 -19.73 2.73 0.37
CA SER A 128 -20.69 3.13 1.40
C SER A 128 -21.02 4.62 1.30
N PRO A 129 -22.22 5.05 1.78
CA PRO A 129 -22.54 6.47 1.87
C PRO A 129 -21.50 7.27 2.68
N ARG A 130 -20.88 6.65 3.69
CA ARG A 130 -19.86 7.29 4.53
C ARG A 130 -18.57 7.55 3.76
N LEU A 131 -18.05 6.55 3.06
CA LEU A 131 -16.83 6.73 2.27
C LEU A 131 -17.07 7.64 1.06
N LYS A 132 -18.27 7.63 0.46
CA LYS A 132 -18.65 8.62 -0.57
C LYS A 132 -18.58 10.05 -0.05
N ALA A 133 -19.00 10.30 1.19
CA ALA A 133 -18.98 11.62 1.78
C ALA A 133 -17.54 12.13 2.02
N SER A 134 -16.64 11.27 2.49
CA SER A 134 -15.24 11.68 2.77
C SER A 134 -14.40 11.93 1.51
N VAL A 135 -14.84 11.47 0.34
CA VAL A 135 -14.18 11.77 -0.94
C VAL A 135 -14.52 13.19 -1.44
N VAL A 136 -15.61 13.78 -0.95
CA VAL A 136 -16.10 15.11 -1.35
C VAL A 136 -15.65 16.22 -0.40
N GLU A 137 -15.21 15.86 0.81
CA GLU A 137 -14.69 16.77 1.85
C GLU A 137 -13.22 17.13 1.61
#